data_AF-K6Z707-F1
#
_entry.id   AF-K6Z707-F1
#
_cell.length_a   1.000
_cell.length_b   1.000
_cell.length_c   1.000
_cell.angle_alpha   90.00
_cell.angle_beta   90.00
_cell.angle_gamma   90.00
#
_symmetry.space_group_name_H-M   'P 1'
#
loop_
_entity.id
_entity.type
_entity.pdbx_description
1 polymer ?
#
loop_
_entity_poly.entity_id
_entity_poly.type
_entity_poly.pdbx_seq_one_letter_code
_entity_poly.pdbx_strand_id
1 'polypeptide(L)'
;RGGFSGLFPDSSEYAFRTAVSSSMPGVVLFCDLKFSSDGVGFCIGNLRLDNTTLIDKDFASRGSTYQVNGQDVQGWFSLDFKSKELHEIPMIQNILSRSQIFDGIPNLMSLDNVVKIVDPNEIWVNVEYDSFYREHGLSSEDYILGLPKEFPVTWVSSPEVALLKSLAGKLRNSTKLIFRFLREDLVEPTTKMTYGELLKDLKSIKAFASGILVPKQFIWPMNKDMYLEPSTSLVKDAH
;
A
#
# COMPACT_ATOMS: atom_id res chain seq x y z
N ARG A 1 -1.25 1.99 6.14
CA ARG A 1 -0.82 3.36 6.48
C ARG A 1 0.56 3.29 7.11
N GLY A 2 1.51 4.06 6.59
CA GLY A 2 2.91 4.04 6.93
C GLY A 2 3.27 4.94 8.11
N GLY A 3 4.12 4.42 9.00
CA GLY A 3 4.69 5.16 10.12
C GLY A 3 3.69 5.58 11.18
N PHE A 4 4.06 6.59 11.97
CA PHE A 4 3.27 7.16 13.07
C PHE A 4 2.17 8.11 12.54
N SER A 5 1.37 7.61 11.60
CA SER A 5 0.36 8.36 10.84
C SER A 5 -0.78 8.93 11.70
N GLY A 6 -0.92 8.47 12.96
CA GLY A 6 -1.87 9.01 13.92
C GLY A 6 -1.64 10.50 14.24
N LEU A 7 -0.40 10.97 14.11
CA LEU A 7 0.00 12.35 14.39
C LEU A 7 0.44 13.11 13.13
N PHE A 8 1.17 12.45 12.22
CA PHE A 8 1.75 13.07 11.02
C PHE A 8 1.00 12.65 9.75
N PRO A 9 1.15 13.40 8.63
CA PRO A 9 0.77 12.91 7.31
C PRO A 9 1.33 11.50 7.06
N ASP A 10 0.47 10.62 6.57
CA ASP A 10 0.77 9.20 6.33
C ASP A 10 2.01 9.03 5.43
N SER A 11 2.90 8.09 5.74
CA SER A 11 4.12 7.82 4.95
C SER A 11 5.09 9.01 4.76
N SER A 12 4.95 10.09 5.55
CA SER A 12 5.92 11.18 5.58
C SER A 12 7.23 10.79 6.28
N GLU A 13 8.30 11.57 6.06
CA GLU A 13 9.57 11.42 6.79
C GLU A 13 9.32 11.43 8.31
N TYR A 14 8.54 12.38 8.82
CA TYR A 14 8.26 12.46 10.25
C TYR A 14 7.47 11.26 10.76
N ALA A 15 6.46 10.78 10.02
CA ALA A 15 5.73 9.57 10.38
C ALA A 15 6.70 8.38 10.52
N PHE A 16 7.58 8.18 9.54
CA PHE A 16 8.50 7.06 9.53
C PHE A 16 9.60 7.18 10.60
N ARG A 17 10.26 8.35 10.72
CA ARG A 17 11.30 8.58 11.73
C ARG A 17 10.75 8.49 13.14
N THR A 18 9.58 9.05 13.40
CA THR A 18 8.93 8.89 14.71
C THR A 18 8.63 7.43 14.98
N ALA A 19 8.05 6.68 14.04
CA ALA A 19 7.80 5.26 14.21
C ALA A 19 9.06 4.47 14.56
N VAL A 20 10.19 4.71 13.89
CA VAL A 20 11.47 4.06 14.21
C VAL A 20 11.98 4.46 15.60
N SER A 21 11.91 5.74 15.95
CA SER A 21 12.46 6.27 17.21
C SER A 21 11.62 5.95 18.46
N SER A 22 10.30 5.79 18.31
CA SER A 22 9.36 5.68 19.43
C SER A 22 8.76 4.29 19.60
N SER A 23 9.08 3.34 18.72
CA SER A 23 8.56 1.97 18.78
C SER A 23 9.57 0.99 19.35
N MET A 24 9.14 -0.25 19.57
CA MET A 24 10.04 -1.34 19.95
C MET A 24 11.06 -1.64 18.83
N PRO A 25 12.22 -2.22 19.19
CA PRO A 25 13.16 -2.76 18.21
C PRO A 25 12.44 -3.70 17.22
N GLY A 26 12.75 -3.55 15.93
CA GLY A 26 12.14 -4.37 14.87
C GLY A 26 10.79 -3.84 14.36
N VAL A 27 10.50 -2.54 14.50
CA VAL A 27 9.34 -1.95 13.83
C VAL A 27 9.43 -2.12 12.31
N VAL A 28 8.32 -2.56 11.73
CA VAL A 28 8.19 -2.76 10.28
C VAL A 28 7.55 -1.52 9.69
N LEU A 29 8.24 -0.84 8.78
CA LEU A 29 7.66 0.31 8.08
C LEU A 29 6.80 -0.16 6.90
N PHE A 30 5.56 0.29 6.86
CA PHE A 30 4.62 -0.04 5.80
C PHE A 30 4.65 1.02 4.68
N CYS A 31 4.98 0.60 3.47
CA CYS A 31 5.02 1.44 2.27
C CYS A 31 3.95 0.98 1.28
N ASP A 32 2.87 1.75 1.14
CA ASP A 32 1.92 1.57 0.04
C ASP A 32 2.54 2.11 -1.24
N LEU A 33 2.98 1.23 -2.12
CA LEU A 33 3.75 1.60 -3.30
C LEU A 33 2.83 2.19 -4.39
N LYS A 34 3.30 3.30 -4.98
CA LYS A 34 2.76 3.96 -6.17
C LYS A 34 3.94 4.37 -7.06
N PHE A 35 3.72 4.50 -8.36
CA PHE A 35 4.79 4.77 -9.32
C PHE A 35 4.67 6.14 -9.96
N SER A 36 5.80 6.81 -10.12
CA SER A 36 5.93 7.97 -11.02
C SER A 36 5.97 7.55 -12.49
N SER A 37 5.79 8.51 -13.40
CA SER A 37 5.86 8.30 -14.86
C SER A 37 7.23 7.83 -15.37
N ASP A 38 8.28 7.95 -14.56
CA ASP A 38 9.65 7.49 -14.81
C ASP A 38 10.03 6.25 -13.98
N GLY A 39 9.05 5.57 -13.38
CA GLY A 39 9.23 4.25 -12.77
C GLY A 39 9.79 4.27 -11.35
N VAL A 40 9.84 5.42 -10.67
CA VAL A 40 10.28 5.50 -9.28
C VAL A 40 9.11 5.18 -8.35
N GLY A 41 9.35 4.31 -7.37
CA GLY A 41 8.38 3.91 -6.36
C GLY A 41 8.31 4.89 -5.18
N PHE A 42 7.09 5.34 -4.85
CA PHE A 42 6.77 6.22 -3.73
C PHE A 42 5.85 5.53 -2.73
N CYS A 43 6.05 5.83 -1.45
CA CYS A 43 5.19 5.35 -0.37
C CYS A 43 4.02 6.31 -0.17
N ILE A 44 2.86 5.97 -0.74
CA ILE A 44 1.66 6.81 -0.77
C ILE A 44 0.42 5.97 -0.48
N GLY A 45 -0.26 6.31 0.62
CA GLY A 45 -1.41 5.54 1.11
C GLY A 45 -2.70 5.63 0.27
N ASN A 46 -2.76 6.50 -0.73
CA ASN A 46 -3.94 6.70 -1.58
C ASN A 46 -3.54 6.75 -3.06
N LEU A 47 -4.41 6.24 -3.93
CA LEU A 47 -4.21 6.32 -5.38
C LEU A 47 -4.31 7.76 -5.90
N ARG A 48 -5.33 8.48 -5.40
CA ARG A 48 -5.52 9.91 -5.62
C ARG A 48 -4.61 10.70 -4.67
N LEU A 49 -3.64 11.40 -5.25
CA LEU A 49 -2.66 12.19 -4.51
C LEU A 49 -3.31 13.39 -3.81
N ASP A 50 -4.30 14.02 -4.44
CA ASP A 50 -5.09 15.14 -3.91
C ASP A 50 -5.85 14.83 -2.61
N ASN A 51 -5.95 13.56 -2.22
CA ASN A 51 -6.50 13.18 -0.92
C ASN A 51 -5.50 13.42 0.23
N THR A 52 -4.19 13.33 -0.04
CA THR A 52 -3.13 13.33 1.00
C THR A 52 -2.01 14.33 0.72
N THR A 53 -2.14 15.17 -0.30
CA THR A 53 -1.14 16.15 -0.68
C THR A 53 -1.76 17.47 -1.15
N LEU A 54 -0.93 18.48 -1.39
CA LEU A 54 -1.32 19.76 -2.01
C LEU A 54 -1.14 19.78 -3.54
N ILE A 55 -1.09 18.60 -4.18
CA ILE A 55 -0.80 18.49 -5.61
C ILE A 55 -1.81 19.20 -6.52
N ASP A 56 -3.07 19.30 -6.07
CA ASP A 56 -4.14 20.01 -6.78
C ASP A 56 -3.94 21.53 -6.76
N LYS A 57 -3.21 22.05 -5.77
CA LYS A 57 -2.79 23.46 -5.73
C LYS A 57 -1.55 23.70 -6.57
N ASP A 58 -0.56 22.82 -6.45
CA ASP A 58 0.72 22.95 -7.16
C ASP A 58 0.58 22.68 -8.67
N PHE A 59 -0.37 21.82 -9.04
CA PHE A 59 -0.61 21.37 -10.42
C PHE A 59 -2.10 21.34 -10.78
N ALA A 60 -2.81 22.45 -10.55
CA ALA A 60 -4.27 22.56 -10.71
C ALA A 60 -4.82 22.11 -12.07
N SER A 61 -4.07 22.25 -13.16
CA SER A 61 -4.50 21.86 -14.51
C SER A 61 -4.09 20.45 -14.94
N ARG A 62 -3.50 19.64 -14.04
CA ARG A 62 -2.98 18.29 -14.34
C ARG A 62 -3.75 17.17 -13.65
N GLY A 63 -5.02 17.42 -13.31
CA GLY A 63 -5.94 16.34 -12.96
C GLY A 63 -6.26 15.49 -14.19
N SER A 64 -6.44 14.20 -13.98
CA SER A 64 -6.78 13.21 -15.02
C SER A 64 -7.95 12.34 -14.55
N THR A 65 -8.47 11.51 -15.46
CA THR A 65 -9.50 10.51 -15.15
C THR A 65 -9.06 9.17 -15.69
N TYR A 66 -9.05 8.17 -14.82
CA TYR A 66 -8.67 6.81 -15.17
C TYR A 66 -9.74 5.81 -14.78
N GLN A 67 -9.85 4.75 -15.56
CA GLN A 67 -10.60 3.56 -15.19
C GLN A 67 -9.77 2.73 -14.22
N VAL A 68 -10.21 2.60 -12.97
CA VAL A 68 -9.55 1.82 -11.93
C VAL A 68 -10.54 0.82 -11.39
N ASN A 69 -10.25 -0.48 -11.50
CA ASN A 69 -11.14 -1.56 -11.07
C ASN A 69 -12.58 -1.43 -11.64
N GLY A 70 -12.70 -0.93 -12.87
CA GLY A 70 -13.99 -0.74 -13.57
C GLY A 70 -14.79 0.49 -13.16
N GLN A 71 -14.18 1.45 -12.46
CA GLN A 71 -14.80 2.73 -12.11
C GLN A 71 -13.97 3.90 -12.65
N ASP A 72 -14.65 4.93 -13.16
CA ASP A 72 -14.00 6.21 -13.45
C ASP A 72 -13.57 6.90 -12.15
N VAL A 73 -12.27 7.13 -12.02
CA VAL A 73 -11.67 7.84 -10.91
C VAL A 73 -11.02 9.10 -11.44
N GLN A 74 -11.53 10.26 -11.03
CA GLN A 74 -10.95 11.57 -11.33
C GLN A 74 -10.08 12.04 -10.16
N GLY A 75 -8.90 12.57 -10.45
CA GLY A 75 -7.98 13.14 -9.46
C GLY A 75 -6.57 13.33 -10.00
N TRP A 76 -5.58 13.34 -9.11
CA TRP A 76 -4.17 13.42 -9.46
C TRP A 76 -3.49 12.09 -9.17
N PHE A 77 -2.81 11.52 -10.16
CA PHE A 77 -2.20 10.19 -10.05
C PHE A 77 -0.70 10.30 -10.16
N SER A 78 0.04 9.53 -9.35
CA SER A 78 1.51 9.58 -9.34
C SER A 78 2.13 9.32 -10.72
N LEU A 79 1.50 8.46 -11.54
CA LEU A 79 2.01 8.09 -12.86
C LEU A 79 1.95 9.23 -13.89
N ASP A 80 1.25 10.32 -13.58
CA ASP A 80 1.18 11.51 -14.44
C ASP A 80 2.38 12.46 -14.24
N PHE A 81 3.21 12.22 -13.22
CA PHE A 81 4.27 13.12 -12.79
C PHE A 81 5.63 12.43 -12.84
N LYS A 82 6.69 13.18 -13.11
CA LYS A 82 8.07 12.67 -12.95
C LYS A 82 8.43 12.61 -11.48
N SER A 83 9.31 11.68 -11.11
CA SER A 83 9.79 11.51 -9.74
C SER A 83 10.31 12.81 -9.14
N LYS A 84 11.03 13.63 -9.92
CA LYS A 84 11.51 14.96 -9.50
C LYS A 84 10.37 15.89 -9.08
N GLU A 85 9.23 15.87 -9.78
CA GLU A 85 8.07 16.69 -9.42
C GLU A 85 7.44 16.17 -8.14
N LEU A 86 7.29 14.85 -8.00
CA LEU A 86 6.67 14.24 -6.82
C LEU A 86 7.45 14.50 -5.52
N HIS A 87 8.78 14.55 -5.56
CA HIS A 87 9.59 14.85 -4.37
C HIS A 87 9.37 16.26 -3.80
N GLU A 88 8.79 17.18 -4.58
CA GLU A 88 8.51 18.55 -4.15
C GLU A 88 7.08 18.73 -3.64
N ILE A 89 6.23 17.69 -3.75
CA ILE A 89 4.81 17.77 -3.38
C ILE A 89 4.64 17.71 -1.86
N PRO A 90 4.08 18.75 -1.22
CA PRO A 90 3.82 18.74 0.21
C PRO A 90 2.67 17.81 0.57
N MET A 91 2.83 17.07 1.67
CA MET A 91 1.85 16.12 2.20
C MET A 91 0.94 16.77 3.24
N ILE A 92 -0.29 16.27 3.33
CA ILE A 92 -1.31 16.72 4.30
C ILE A 92 -2.00 15.54 4.97
N GLN A 93 -2.60 15.80 6.12
CA GLN A 93 -3.43 14.85 6.84
C GLN A 93 -4.82 14.75 6.20
N ASN A 94 -5.22 13.55 5.80
CA ASN A 94 -6.52 13.32 5.17
C ASN A 94 -7.63 12.87 6.14
N ILE A 95 -7.31 12.67 7.41
CA ILE A 95 -8.29 12.36 8.46
C ILE A 95 -8.59 13.63 9.25
N LEU A 96 -9.78 14.18 9.04
CA LEU A 96 -10.22 15.47 9.60
C LEU A 96 -10.24 15.52 11.14
N SER A 97 -10.26 14.36 11.81
CA SER A 97 -10.18 14.29 13.27
C SER A 97 -8.75 14.36 13.82
N ARG A 98 -7.72 14.37 12.96
CA ARG A 98 -6.31 14.47 13.34
C ARG A 98 -5.82 15.90 13.18
N SER A 99 -4.73 16.23 13.88
CA SER A 99 -4.13 17.57 13.80
C SER A 99 -3.54 17.84 12.41
N GLN A 100 -3.77 19.05 11.90
CA GLN A 100 -3.22 19.57 10.64
C GLN A 100 -1.91 20.36 10.85
N ILE A 101 -1.38 20.40 12.07
CA ILE A 101 -0.20 21.23 12.41
C ILE A 101 1.06 20.89 11.59
N PHE A 102 1.11 19.70 11.00
CA PHE A 102 2.23 19.21 10.18
C PHE A 102 1.93 19.23 8.68
N ASP A 103 0.77 19.73 8.26
CA ASP A 103 0.38 19.79 6.86
C ASP A 103 1.27 20.77 6.08
N GLY A 104 1.67 20.37 4.88
CA GLY A 104 2.51 21.19 4.01
C GLY A 104 3.99 21.28 4.41
N ILE A 105 4.40 20.56 5.45
CA ILE A 105 5.80 20.55 5.91
C ILE A 105 6.61 19.41 5.27
N PRO A 106 6.22 18.12 5.40
CA PRO A 106 6.94 17.04 4.75
C PRO A 106 6.49 16.87 3.29
N ASN A 107 7.42 16.44 2.43
CA ASN A 107 7.12 16.07 1.05
C ASN A 107 6.99 14.55 0.87
N LEU A 108 6.50 14.12 -0.29
CA LEU A 108 6.39 12.70 -0.65
C LEU A 108 7.74 11.98 -0.58
N MET A 109 7.71 10.77 -0.02
CA MET A 109 8.88 9.92 0.15
C MET A 109 8.91 8.79 -0.88
N SER A 110 9.97 8.74 -1.69
CA SER A 110 10.30 7.54 -2.47
C SER A 110 10.76 6.40 -1.54
N LEU A 111 10.60 5.15 -1.97
CA LEU A 111 11.10 4.00 -1.21
C LEU A 111 12.61 4.10 -0.97
N ASP A 112 13.36 4.59 -1.96
CA ASP A 112 14.78 4.92 -1.83
C ASP A 112 15.06 5.91 -0.70
N ASN A 113 14.27 7.00 -0.61
CA ASN A 113 14.43 7.99 0.45
C ASN A 113 14.06 7.40 1.82
N VAL A 114 13.06 6.52 1.90
CA VAL A 114 12.74 5.82 3.15
C VAL A 114 13.94 5.01 3.61
N VAL A 115 14.56 4.22 2.73
CA VAL A 115 15.75 3.42 3.07
C VAL A 115 16.92 4.32 3.45
N LYS A 116 17.21 5.38 2.68
CA LYS A 116 18.41 6.22 2.89
C LYS A 116 18.31 7.19 4.07
N ILE A 117 17.14 7.76 4.31
CA ILE A 117 16.95 8.83 5.32
C ILE A 117 16.47 8.25 6.65
N VAL A 118 15.57 7.26 6.60
CA VAL A 118 14.99 6.65 7.81
C VAL A 118 15.80 5.46 8.29
N ASP A 119 16.44 4.72 7.36
CA ASP A 119 17.26 3.53 7.65
C ASP A 119 16.53 2.49 8.55
N PRO A 120 15.35 1.99 8.12
CA PRO A 120 14.60 1.04 8.92
C PRO A 120 15.22 -0.37 8.88
N ASN A 121 15.02 -1.14 9.95
CA ASN A 121 15.43 -2.55 9.96
C ASN A 121 14.62 -3.43 9.00
N GLU A 122 13.33 -3.11 8.84
CA GLU A 122 12.39 -3.90 8.03
C GLU A 122 11.35 -3.01 7.33
N ILE A 123 11.06 -3.32 6.07
CA ILE A 123 10.03 -2.67 5.26
C ILE A 123 9.06 -3.72 4.73
N TRP A 124 7.77 -3.43 4.89
CA TRP A 124 6.68 -4.10 4.20
C TRP A 124 6.24 -3.24 3.03
N VAL A 125 6.40 -3.74 1.80
CA VAL A 125 5.94 -3.07 0.57
C VAL A 125 4.59 -3.63 0.15
N ASN A 126 3.59 -2.76 -0.02
CA ASN A 126 2.27 -3.15 -0.50
C ASN A 126 2.01 -2.57 -1.90
N VAL A 127 1.67 -3.41 -2.87
CA VAL A 127 1.28 -3.00 -4.23
C VAL A 127 -0.22 -3.22 -4.41
N GLU A 128 -1.01 -2.14 -4.36
CA GLU A 128 -2.47 -2.22 -4.35
C GLU A 128 -3.12 -2.28 -5.74
N TYR A 129 -2.49 -1.68 -6.76
CA TYR A 129 -3.10 -1.45 -8.08
C TYR A 129 -2.16 -1.89 -9.22
N ASP A 130 -1.69 -3.14 -9.17
CA ASP A 130 -0.71 -3.65 -10.15
C ASP A 130 -1.25 -3.62 -11.58
N SER A 131 -2.47 -4.12 -11.78
CA SER A 131 -3.18 -4.09 -13.06
C SER A 131 -3.23 -2.69 -13.68
N PHE A 132 -3.62 -1.70 -12.87
CA PHE A 132 -3.64 -0.29 -13.28
C PHE A 132 -2.25 0.20 -13.71
N TYR A 133 -1.19 -0.04 -12.94
CA TYR A 133 0.15 0.40 -13.33
C TYR A 133 0.65 -0.29 -14.59
N ARG A 134 0.38 -1.58 -14.73
CA ARG A 134 0.77 -2.38 -15.89
C ARG A 134 0.09 -1.91 -17.17
N GLU A 135 -1.19 -1.56 -17.10
CA GLU A 135 -1.94 -0.96 -18.23
C GLU A 135 -1.31 0.35 -18.71
N HIS A 136 -0.58 1.06 -17.83
CA HIS A 136 0.09 2.32 -18.11
C HIS A 136 1.61 2.17 -18.27
N GLY A 137 2.09 0.95 -18.58
CA GLY A 137 3.48 0.69 -18.94
C GLY A 137 4.46 0.64 -17.75
N LEU A 138 3.96 0.52 -16.52
CA LEU A 138 4.75 0.43 -15.30
C LEU A 138 4.64 -0.97 -14.71
N SER A 139 5.77 -1.63 -14.46
CA SER A 139 5.82 -3.01 -14.00
C SER A 139 6.17 -3.07 -12.51
N SER A 140 5.18 -3.41 -11.67
CA SER A 140 5.44 -3.61 -10.24
C SER A 140 6.35 -4.81 -10.00
N GLU A 141 6.23 -5.86 -10.83
CA GLU A 141 7.09 -7.03 -10.76
C GLU A 141 8.55 -6.66 -11.00
N ASP A 142 8.86 -5.97 -12.11
CA ASP A 142 10.23 -5.60 -12.43
C ASP A 142 10.81 -4.64 -11.40
N TYR A 143 9.99 -3.71 -10.88
CA TYR A 143 10.41 -2.81 -9.82
C TYR A 143 10.82 -3.59 -8.56
N ILE A 144 9.95 -4.51 -8.08
CA ILE A 144 10.21 -5.30 -6.87
C ILE A 144 11.43 -6.22 -7.04
N LEU A 145 11.56 -6.89 -8.19
CA LEU A 145 12.70 -7.75 -8.49
C LEU A 145 14.00 -6.96 -8.69
N GLY A 146 13.89 -5.71 -9.16
CA GLY A 146 14.99 -4.78 -9.37
C GLY A 146 15.48 -4.05 -8.11
N LEU A 147 14.80 -4.19 -6.97
CA LEU A 147 15.21 -3.52 -5.74
C LEU A 147 16.63 -3.96 -5.31
N PRO A 148 17.49 -3.02 -4.83
CA PRO A 148 18.84 -3.34 -4.35
C PRO A 148 18.84 -4.37 -3.22
N LYS A 149 19.82 -5.28 -3.20
CA LYS A 149 19.89 -6.40 -2.23
C LYS A 149 19.92 -5.95 -0.77
N GLU A 150 20.37 -4.73 -0.56
CA GLU A 150 20.52 -4.06 0.73
C GLU A 150 19.19 -3.50 1.24
N PHE A 151 18.17 -3.35 0.37
CA PHE A 151 16.86 -2.89 0.82
C PHE A 151 16.25 -3.93 1.78
N PRO A 152 15.81 -3.50 2.97
CA PRO A 152 15.33 -4.38 4.04
C PRO A 152 13.87 -4.83 3.81
N VAL A 153 13.51 -5.24 2.60
CA VAL A 153 12.14 -5.66 2.25
C VAL A 153 11.88 -7.08 2.72
N THR A 154 11.09 -7.21 3.78
CA THR A 154 10.73 -8.48 4.44
C THR A 154 9.39 -9.02 3.97
N TRP A 155 8.45 -8.14 3.61
CA TRP A 155 7.15 -8.54 3.06
C TRP A 155 6.81 -7.76 1.80
N VAL A 156 6.22 -8.46 0.84
CA VAL A 156 5.52 -7.86 -0.30
C VAL A 156 4.08 -8.32 -0.25
N SER A 157 3.13 -7.38 -0.24
CA SER A 157 1.70 -7.69 -0.29
C SER A 157 1.01 -7.10 -1.51
N SER A 158 -0.06 -7.74 -1.93
CA SER A 158 -0.95 -7.21 -2.95
C SER A 158 -2.34 -7.81 -2.79
N PRO A 159 -3.41 -7.07 -3.15
CA PRO A 159 -4.74 -7.63 -3.29
C PRO A 159 -4.95 -8.30 -4.65
N GLU A 160 -4.00 -8.23 -5.59
CA GLU A 160 -4.10 -8.82 -6.91
C GLU A 160 -3.35 -10.15 -6.99
N VAL A 161 -4.08 -11.23 -7.29
CA VAL A 161 -3.54 -12.60 -7.31
C VAL A 161 -2.51 -12.77 -8.42
N ALA A 162 -2.71 -12.12 -9.57
CA ALA A 162 -1.78 -12.18 -10.70
C ALA A 162 -0.36 -11.74 -10.30
N LEU A 163 -0.23 -10.60 -9.60
CA LEU A 163 1.07 -10.08 -9.17
C LEU A 163 1.77 -11.03 -8.19
N LEU A 164 1.04 -11.53 -7.17
CA LEU A 164 1.66 -12.43 -6.19
C LEU A 164 2.12 -13.74 -6.85
N LYS A 165 1.34 -14.28 -7.78
CA LYS A 165 1.74 -15.45 -8.56
C LYS A 165 2.93 -15.17 -9.46
N SER A 166 3.04 -13.98 -10.05
CA SER A 166 4.16 -13.63 -10.92
C SER A 166 5.47 -13.47 -10.14
N LEU A 167 5.40 -13.00 -8.88
CA LEU A 167 6.53 -12.88 -7.95
C LEU A 167 6.90 -14.19 -7.25
N ALA A 168 5.97 -15.16 -7.17
CA ALA A 168 6.19 -16.42 -6.47
C ALA A 168 7.42 -17.16 -7.03
N GLY A 169 8.36 -17.51 -6.15
CA GLY A 169 9.61 -18.18 -6.52
C GLY A 169 10.70 -17.30 -7.16
N LYS A 170 10.45 -16.00 -7.36
CA LYS A 170 11.42 -15.04 -7.91
C LYS A 170 12.01 -14.09 -6.86
N LEU A 171 11.35 -13.96 -5.72
CA LEU A 171 11.81 -13.11 -4.62
C LEU A 171 13.00 -13.72 -3.86
N ARG A 172 13.65 -12.89 -3.06
CA ARG A 172 14.69 -13.32 -2.10
C ARG A 172 14.07 -14.30 -1.10
N ASN A 173 14.86 -15.27 -0.63
CA ASN A 173 14.39 -16.28 0.34
C ASN A 173 13.82 -15.68 1.64
N SER A 174 14.30 -14.49 2.04
CA SER A 174 13.84 -13.76 3.22
C SER A 174 12.52 -13.02 3.01
N THR A 175 12.15 -12.68 1.78
CA THR A 175 10.94 -11.89 1.50
C THR A 175 9.72 -12.80 1.39
N LYS A 176 8.66 -12.49 2.12
CA LYS A 176 7.41 -13.26 2.13
C LYS A 176 6.30 -12.53 1.36
N LEU A 177 5.52 -13.31 0.60
CA LEU A 177 4.35 -12.82 -0.11
C LEU A 177 3.12 -12.87 0.80
N ILE A 178 2.38 -11.78 0.90
CA ILE A 178 1.16 -11.69 1.71
C ILE A 178 -0.03 -11.32 0.82
N PHE A 179 -1.08 -12.14 0.82
CA PHE A 179 -2.29 -11.82 0.09
C PHE A 179 -3.18 -10.88 0.90
N ARG A 180 -3.43 -9.68 0.38
CA ARG A 180 -4.24 -8.65 1.05
C ARG A 180 -5.69 -8.75 0.59
N PHE A 181 -6.58 -9.10 1.49
CA PHE A 181 -8.01 -9.03 1.23
C PHE A 181 -8.49 -7.58 1.29
N LEU A 182 -9.39 -7.23 0.37
CA LEU A 182 -10.20 -6.02 0.47
C LEU A 182 -11.53 -6.37 1.12
N ARG A 183 -12.59 -5.59 0.89
CA ARG A 183 -13.92 -5.93 1.41
C ARG A 183 -14.47 -7.19 0.74
N GLU A 184 -15.31 -7.92 1.47
CA GLU A 184 -15.91 -9.19 1.05
C GLU A 184 -16.65 -9.11 -0.29
N ASP A 185 -17.30 -7.99 -0.58
CA ASP A 185 -18.12 -7.73 -1.76
C ASP A 185 -17.30 -7.35 -3.00
N LEU A 186 -16.04 -6.96 -2.83
CA LEU A 186 -15.18 -6.54 -3.93
C LEU A 186 -14.66 -7.75 -4.69
N VAL A 187 -14.55 -7.60 -6.01
CA VAL A 187 -14.08 -8.64 -6.93
C VAL A 187 -12.58 -8.50 -7.13
N GLU A 188 -11.85 -9.61 -6.95
CA GLU A 188 -10.43 -9.65 -7.27
C GLU A 188 -10.24 -9.68 -8.80
N PRO A 189 -9.40 -8.79 -9.39
CA PRO A 189 -9.35 -8.60 -10.83
C PRO A 189 -8.99 -9.83 -11.67
N THR A 190 -8.17 -10.74 -11.14
CA THR A 190 -7.62 -11.89 -11.86
C THR A 190 -8.57 -13.08 -11.89
N THR A 191 -9.10 -13.44 -10.72
CA THR A 191 -9.93 -14.62 -10.48
C THR A 191 -11.40 -14.37 -10.79
N LYS A 192 -11.83 -13.10 -10.83
CA LYS A 192 -13.23 -12.68 -10.97
C LYS A 192 -14.16 -13.21 -9.87
N MET A 193 -13.57 -13.68 -8.76
CA MET A 193 -14.27 -14.05 -7.54
C MET A 193 -14.22 -12.90 -6.55
N THR A 194 -15.18 -12.84 -5.63
CA THR A 194 -15.10 -11.86 -4.55
C THR A 194 -14.03 -12.23 -3.52
N TYR A 195 -13.50 -11.26 -2.79
CA TYR A 195 -12.58 -11.54 -1.68
C TYR A 195 -13.23 -12.43 -0.61
N GLY A 196 -14.54 -12.32 -0.39
CA GLY A 196 -15.28 -13.22 0.51
C GLY A 196 -15.34 -14.67 0.02
N GLU A 197 -15.40 -14.89 -1.30
CA GLU A 197 -15.35 -16.22 -1.89
C GLU A 197 -13.93 -16.81 -1.83
N LEU A 198 -12.91 -16.00 -2.14
CA LEU A 198 -11.50 -16.42 -2.08
C LEU A 198 -11.09 -16.87 -0.68
N LEU A 199 -11.63 -16.23 0.37
CA LEU A 199 -11.30 -16.57 1.76
C LEU A 199 -11.71 -18.02 2.12
N LYS A 200 -12.72 -18.57 1.45
CA LYS A 200 -13.20 -19.94 1.70
C LYS A 200 -12.21 -21.01 1.21
N ASP A 201 -11.20 -20.64 0.42
CA ASP A 201 -10.18 -21.54 -0.11
C ASP A 201 -8.75 -21.07 0.24
N LEU A 202 -8.45 -21.08 1.54
CA LEU A 202 -7.11 -20.80 2.06
C LEU A 202 -6.03 -21.75 1.51
N LYS A 203 -6.42 -22.97 1.10
CA LYS A 203 -5.50 -23.96 0.52
C LYS A 203 -4.96 -23.49 -0.82
N SER A 204 -5.81 -22.93 -1.69
CA SER A 204 -5.36 -22.34 -2.95
C SER A 204 -4.49 -21.10 -2.74
N ILE A 205 -4.76 -20.30 -1.70
CA ILE A 205 -3.96 -19.11 -1.38
C ILE A 205 -2.55 -19.48 -0.91
N LYS A 206 -2.42 -20.55 -0.12
CA LYS A 206 -1.13 -21.08 0.36
C LYS A 206 -0.15 -21.43 -0.78
N ALA A 207 -0.65 -21.67 -1.99
CA ALA A 207 0.19 -21.97 -3.15
C ALA A 207 1.04 -20.77 -3.62
N PHE A 208 0.64 -19.53 -3.31
CA PHE A 208 1.34 -18.33 -3.77
C PHE A 208 1.61 -17.28 -2.68
N ALA A 209 0.98 -17.40 -1.50
CA ALA A 209 1.20 -16.49 -0.38
C ALA A 209 1.62 -17.25 0.88
N SER A 210 2.53 -16.65 1.65
CA SER A 210 2.98 -17.13 2.96
C SER A 210 2.07 -16.71 4.10
N GLY A 211 1.16 -15.77 3.86
CA GLY A 211 0.20 -15.28 4.84
C GLY A 211 -0.89 -14.44 4.18
N ILE A 212 -1.85 -14.01 5.00
CA ILE A 212 -2.98 -13.17 4.56
C ILE A 212 -3.07 -11.92 5.44
N LEU A 213 -3.49 -10.82 4.84
CA LEU A 213 -3.84 -9.58 5.52
C LEU A 213 -5.33 -9.32 5.28
N VAL A 214 -6.14 -9.34 6.34
CA VAL A 214 -7.60 -9.22 6.22
C VAL A 214 -8.13 -8.00 6.98
N PRO A 215 -9.17 -7.33 6.47
CA PRO A 215 -9.93 -6.39 7.27
C PRO A 215 -10.48 -7.04 8.55
N LYS A 216 -10.56 -6.24 9.63
CA LYS A 216 -10.93 -6.72 10.98
C LYS A 216 -12.26 -7.49 10.98
N GLN A 217 -13.22 -7.08 10.16
CA GLN A 217 -14.56 -7.69 10.09
C GLN A 217 -14.54 -9.17 9.69
N PHE A 218 -13.52 -9.65 8.98
CA PHE A 218 -13.37 -11.07 8.65
C PHE A 218 -13.04 -11.94 9.88
N ILE A 219 -12.47 -11.33 10.93
CA ILE A 219 -12.12 -12.00 12.19
C ILE A 219 -13.20 -11.74 13.24
N TRP A 220 -13.62 -10.49 13.36
CA TRP A 220 -14.59 -10.03 14.34
C TRP A 220 -15.75 -9.31 13.63
N PRO A 221 -16.76 -10.07 13.18
CA PRO A 221 -17.92 -9.51 12.51
C PRO A 221 -18.72 -8.62 13.47
N MET A 222 -19.50 -7.70 12.89
CA MET A 222 -20.43 -6.83 13.62
C MET A 222 -21.83 -7.02 13.06
N ASN A 223 -22.82 -7.04 13.95
CA ASN A 223 -24.21 -7.04 13.54
C ASN A 223 -24.65 -5.65 13.04
N LYS A 224 -25.90 -5.52 12.60
CA LYS A 224 -26.47 -4.27 12.07
C LYS A 224 -26.47 -3.11 13.08
N ASP A 225 -26.44 -3.43 14.36
CA ASP A 225 -26.42 -2.47 15.46
C ASP A 225 -24.99 -2.13 15.93
N MET A 226 -23.97 -2.56 15.17
CA MET A 226 -22.55 -2.35 15.43
C MET A 226 -22.02 -3.06 16.70
N TYR A 227 -22.72 -4.08 17.19
CA TYR A 227 -22.20 -4.95 18.25
C TYR A 227 -21.32 -6.06 17.66
N LEU A 228 -20.20 -6.32 18.32
CA LEU A 228 -19.31 -7.43 17.98
C LEU A 228 -20.06 -8.76 18.12
N GLU A 229 -19.96 -9.57 17.07
CA GLU A 229 -20.38 -10.96 17.06
C GLU A 229 -19.23 -11.88 17.49
N PRO A 230 -19.49 -13.17 17.75
CA PRO A 230 -18.43 -14.14 18.01
C PRO A 230 -17.37 -14.14 16.90
N SER A 231 -16.10 -14.28 17.29
CA SER A 231 -14.99 -14.35 16.32
C SER A 231 -15.14 -15.53 15.37
N THR A 232 -14.72 -15.35 14.12
CA THR A 232 -14.66 -16.44 13.13
C THR A 232 -13.48 -17.39 13.43
N SER A 233 -13.48 -18.55 12.78
CA SER A 233 -12.35 -19.50 12.84
C SER A 233 -11.15 -19.08 11.98
N LEU A 234 -11.25 -17.97 11.23
CA LEU A 234 -10.30 -17.60 10.19
C LEU A 234 -8.83 -17.61 10.65
N VAL A 235 -8.53 -17.04 11.82
CA VAL A 235 -7.15 -16.99 12.34
C VAL A 235 -6.61 -18.39 12.59
N LYS A 236 -7.45 -19.30 13.10
CA LYS A 236 -7.08 -20.69 13.33
C LYS A 236 -6.90 -21.45 12.02
N ASP A 237 -7.79 -21.22 11.05
CA ASP A 237 -7.77 -21.93 9.77
C ASP A 237 -6.63 -21.44 8.85
N ALA A 238 -6.14 -20.21 9.05
CA ALA A 238 -5.01 -19.65 8.31
C ALA A 238 -3.63 -20.13 8.81
N HIS A 239 -3.54 -20.64 10.04
CA HIS A 239 -2.30 -21.20 10.62
C HIS A 239 -2.18 -22.71 10.32
#